data_AF-A0A7W0PHP1-F1
#
_entry.id   AF-A0A7W0PHP1-F1
#
_cell.length_a   1.000
_cell.length_b   1.000
_cell.length_c   1.000
_cell.angle_alpha   90.00
_cell.angle_beta   90.00
_cell.angle_gamma   90.00
#
_symmetry.space_group_name_H-M   'P 1'
#
loop_
_entity.id
_entity.type
_entity.pdbx_description
1 polymer ?
#
loop_
_entity_poly.entity_id
_entity_poly.type
_entity_poly.pdbx_seq_one_letter_code
_entity_poly.pdbx_strand_id
1 'polypeptide(L)'
;MSALDTLTDAELVRRCREGDAEAWNTLVERFSRYVYAICVKGFRLKEEDAEDVFQDVFTRVYTQLDKLRDDAAVRPWIAQLTRRLCLDSIARSCREQPAPEQDFEESSDDFAEIEDAFAVREAVTTLGDACQEILDR
;
A
#
# COMPACT_ATOMS: atom_id res chain seq x y z
N MET A 1 -6.22 3.89 19.28
CA MET A 1 -4.82 4.09 18.86
C MET A 1 -3.98 3.10 19.65
N SER A 2 -3.58 2.00 19.00
CA SER A 2 -2.59 1.09 19.58
C SER A 2 -1.22 1.78 19.54
N ALA A 3 -0.29 1.40 20.42
CA ALA A 3 1.09 1.90 20.38
C ALA A 3 1.82 1.59 19.06
N LEU A 4 1.28 0.67 18.25
CA LEU A 4 1.79 0.35 16.93
C LEU A 4 1.38 1.37 15.85
N ASP A 5 0.28 2.11 16.06
CA ASP A 5 -0.21 3.10 15.10
C ASP A 5 0.73 4.30 14.95
N THR A 6 1.56 4.56 15.96
CA THR A 6 2.53 5.66 15.99
C THR A 6 3.92 5.26 15.47
N LEU A 7 4.17 3.96 15.29
CA LEU A 7 5.43 3.49 14.74
C LEU A 7 5.59 3.95 13.29
N THR A 8 6.83 4.24 12.92
CA THR A 8 7.20 4.48 11.52
C THR A 8 7.00 3.20 10.69
N ASP A 9 6.86 3.36 9.38
CA ASP A 9 6.72 2.21 8.47
C ASP A 9 7.92 1.24 8.61
N ALA A 10 9.13 1.76 8.78
CA ALA A 10 10.33 0.95 8.98
C ALA A 10 10.30 0.16 10.30
N GLU A 11 9.81 0.75 11.39
CA GLU A 11 9.69 0.06 12.68
C GLU A 11 8.64 -1.05 12.64
N LEU A 12 7.52 -0.82 11.95
CA LEU A 12 6.51 -1.86 11.72
C LEU A 12 7.10 -3.04 10.94
N VAL A 13 7.87 -2.76 9.88
CA VAL A 13 8.55 -3.80 9.09
C VAL A 13 9.49 -4.62 9.97
N ARG A 14 10.32 -3.97 10.80
CA ARG A 14 11.24 -4.68 11.70
C ARG A 14 10.50 -5.63 12.64
N ARG A 15 9.40 -5.18 13.25
CA ARG A 15 8.58 -6.03 14.13
C ARG A 15 7.89 -7.17 13.38
N CYS A 16 7.42 -6.93 12.17
CA CYS A 16 6.84 -7.99 11.33
C CYS A 16 7.85 -9.11 11.08
N ARG A 17 9.13 -8.78 10.83
CA ARG A 17 10.20 -9.77 10.65
C ARG A 17 10.54 -10.55 11.91
N GLU A 18 10.29 -9.96 13.08
CA GLU A 18 10.41 -10.63 14.38
C GLU A 18 9.23 -11.57 14.67
N GLY A 19 8.22 -11.62 13.79
CA GLY A 19 7.03 -12.47 13.93
C GLY A 19 5.90 -11.85 14.74
N ASP A 20 5.92 -10.53 14.95
CA ASP A 20 4.85 -9.80 15.62
C ASP A 20 3.59 -9.73 14.73
N ALA A 21 2.58 -10.54 15.08
CA ALA A 21 1.32 -10.62 14.35
C ALA A 21 0.48 -9.33 14.46
N GLU A 22 0.62 -8.58 15.56
CA GLU A 22 -0.09 -7.30 15.71
C GLU A 22 0.54 -6.25 14.78
N ALA A 23 1.87 -6.21 14.71
CA ALA A 23 2.59 -5.36 13.76
C ALA A 23 2.23 -5.67 12.30
N TRP A 24 2.05 -6.96 11.97
CA TRP A 24 1.57 -7.37 10.65
C TRP A 24 0.18 -6.81 10.34
N ASN A 25 -0.78 -6.94 11.26
CA ASN A 25 -2.12 -6.42 11.07
C ASN A 25 -2.10 -4.89 10.88
N THR A 26 -1.32 -4.17 11.69
CA THR A 26 -1.16 -2.72 11.55
C THR A 26 -0.55 -2.34 10.21
N LEU A 27 0.46 -3.09 9.73
CA LEU A 27 1.06 -2.87 8.41
C LEU A 27 0.02 -3.05 7.30
N VAL A 28 -0.75 -4.14 7.34
CA VAL A 28 -1.81 -4.41 6.35
C VAL A 28 -2.85 -3.30 6.37
N GLU A 29 -3.40 -2.93 7.53
CA GLU A 29 -4.40 -1.86 7.65
C GLU A 29 -3.87 -0.53 7.11
N ARG A 30 -2.63 -0.17 7.45
CA ARG A 30 -1.99 1.07 7.00
C ARG A 30 -1.83 1.10 5.48
N PHE A 31 -1.37 0.03 4.87
CA PHE A 31 -1.14 -0.02 3.42
C PHE A 31 -2.38 -0.40 2.61
N SER A 32 -3.46 -0.88 3.24
CA SER A 32 -4.66 -1.38 2.53
C SER A 32 -5.29 -0.31 1.62
N ARG A 33 -5.54 0.89 2.17
CA ARG A 33 -6.13 2.00 1.40
C ARG A 33 -5.23 2.47 0.26
N TYR A 34 -3.92 2.35 0.44
CA TYR A 34 -2.93 2.76 -0.55
C TYR A 34 -2.87 1.82 -1.73
N VAL A 35 -2.75 0.51 -1.45
CA VAL A 35 -2.79 -0.55 -2.46
C VAL A 35 -4.10 -0.48 -3.24
N TYR A 36 -5.23 -0.35 -2.55
CA TYR A 36 -6.54 -0.25 -3.20
C TYR A 36 -6.68 1.02 -4.05
N ALA A 37 -6.15 2.16 -3.59
CA ALA A 37 -6.12 3.38 -4.38
C ALA A 37 -5.28 3.22 -5.66
N ILE A 38 -4.14 2.53 -5.60
CA ILE A 38 -3.34 2.22 -6.80
C ILE A 38 -4.16 1.38 -7.78
N CYS A 39 -4.82 0.31 -7.31
CA CYS A 39 -5.63 -0.56 -8.15
C CYS A 39 -6.79 0.18 -8.84
N VAL A 40 -7.58 0.92 -8.07
CA VAL A 40 -8.84 1.52 -8.56
C VAL A 40 -8.64 2.90 -9.17
N LYS A 41 -7.77 3.73 -8.59
CA LYS A 41 -7.51 5.07 -9.12
C LYS A 41 -6.39 5.08 -10.14
N GLY A 42 -5.25 4.46 -9.82
CA GLY A 42 -4.09 4.44 -10.72
C GLY A 42 -4.30 3.58 -11.96
N PHE A 43 -4.96 2.42 -11.80
CA PHE A 43 -5.13 1.42 -12.87
C PHE A 43 -6.57 1.20 -13.33
N ARG A 44 -7.56 1.83 -12.68
CA ARG A 44 -9.00 1.70 -13.04
C ARG A 44 -9.47 0.25 -13.11
N LEU A 45 -8.90 -0.63 -12.29
CA LEU A 45 -9.31 -2.03 -12.22
C LEU A 45 -10.77 -2.13 -11.77
N LYS A 46 -11.47 -3.15 -12.27
CA LYS A 46 -12.76 -3.56 -11.71
C LYS A 46 -12.57 -4.03 -10.27
N GLU A 47 -13.65 -4.02 -9.51
CA GLU A 47 -13.65 -4.43 -8.11
C GLU A 47 -13.07 -5.84 -7.92
N GLU A 48 -13.51 -6.81 -8.74
CA GLU A 48 -13.03 -8.20 -8.71
C GLU A 48 -11.51 -8.30 -8.95
N ASP A 49 -11.00 -7.63 -9.98
CA ASP A 49 -9.57 -7.62 -10.31
C ASP A 49 -8.75 -6.90 -9.22
N ALA A 50 -9.30 -5.82 -8.64
CA ALA A 50 -8.64 -5.07 -7.58
C ALA A 50 -8.54 -5.87 -6.28
N GLU A 51 -9.56 -6.67 -5.94
CA GLU A 51 -9.54 -7.59 -4.79
C GLU A 51 -8.51 -8.70 -4.96
N ASP A 52 -8.45 -9.31 -6.15
CA ASP A 52 -7.45 -10.34 -6.47
C ASP A 52 -6.03 -9.78 -6.38
N VAL A 53 -5.79 -8.60 -6.97
CA VAL A 53 -4.49 -7.92 -6.88
C VAL A 53 -4.15 -7.59 -5.43
N PHE A 54 -5.12 -7.09 -4.64
CA PHE A 54 -4.91 -6.77 -3.23
C PHE A 54 -4.44 -8.01 -2.44
N GLN A 55 -5.10 -9.15 -2.62
CA GLN A 55 -4.72 -10.40 -1.96
C GLN A 55 -3.32 -10.86 -2.37
N ASP A 56 -3.00 -10.80 -3.67
CA ASP A 56 -1.69 -11.15 -4.20
C ASP A 56 -0.58 -10.23 -3.68
N VAL A 57 -0.85 -8.93 -3.56
CA VAL A 57 0.08 -7.95 -2.98
C VAL A 57 0.42 -8.36 -1.57
N PHE A 58 -0.56 -8.49 -0.67
CA PHE A 58 -0.27 -8.77 0.73
C PHE A 58 0.30 -10.17 0.97
N THR A 59 -0.06 -11.16 0.15
CA THR A 59 0.57 -12.50 0.16
C THR A 59 2.06 -12.41 -0.20
N ARG A 60 2.41 -11.62 -1.22
CA ARG A 60 3.80 -11.41 -1.63
C ARG A 60 4.56 -10.54 -0.63
N VAL A 61 3.92 -9.53 -0.06
CA VAL A 61 4.51 -8.73 1.03
C VAL A 61 4.87 -9.66 2.17
N TYR A 62 3.94 -10.48 2.66
CA TYR A 62 4.19 -11.41 3.76
C TYR A 62 5.37 -12.37 3.48
N THR A 63 5.43 -12.94 2.27
CA THR A 63 6.45 -13.93 1.91
C THR A 63 7.80 -13.35 1.49
N GLN A 64 7.86 -12.04 1.21
CA GLN A 64 9.07 -11.39 0.68
C GLN A 64 9.57 -10.22 1.53
N LEU A 65 8.90 -9.89 2.64
CA LEU A 65 9.28 -8.78 3.51
C LEU A 65 10.73 -8.89 4.02
N ASP A 66 11.20 -10.12 4.27
CA ASP A 66 12.58 -10.42 4.67
C ASP A 66 13.63 -10.13 3.58
N LYS A 67 13.21 -10.03 2.32
CA LYS A 67 14.09 -9.74 1.18
C LYS A 67 14.24 -8.24 0.94
N LEU A 68 13.40 -7.41 1.57
CA LEU A 68 13.52 -5.96 1.50
C LEU A 68 14.83 -5.54 2.19
N ARG A 69 15.69 -4.85 1.45
CA ARG A 69 17.05 -4.49 1.93
C ARG A 69 17.05 -3.31 2.91
N ASP A 70 16.07 -2.43 2.78
CA ASP A 70 15.92 -1.21 3.56
C ASP A 70 14.46 -1.09 3.99
N ASP A 71 14.24 -1.06 5.30
CA ASP A 71 12.92 -1.05 5.92
C ASP A 71 12.19 0.27 5.63
N ALA A 72 12.93 1.35 5.45
CA ALA A 72 12.37 2.64 5.04
C ALA A 72 11.83 2.63 3.59
N ALA A 73 12.27 1.67 2.77
CA ALA A 73 11.84 1.53 1.39
C ALA A 73 10.54 0.72 1.22
N VAL A 74 9.86 0.33 2.32
CA VAL A 74 8.65 -0.51 2.25
C VAL A 74 7.53 0.11 1.42
N ARG A 75 7.31 1.43 1.53
CA ARG A 75 6.29 2.14 0.75
C ARG A 75 6.53 2.07 -0.76
N PRO A 76 7.67 2.56 -1.30
CA PRO A 76 7.94 2.45 -2.74
C PRO A 76 8.03 0.99 -3.21
N TRP A 77 8.45 0.07 -2.34
CA TRP A 77 8.46 -1.35 -2.67
C TRP A 77 7.05 -1.94 -2.84
N ILE A 78 6.11 -1.66 -1.92
CA ILE A 78 4.70 -2.06 -2.04
C ILE A 78 4.05 -1.39 -3.26
N ALA A 79 4.35 -0.12 -3.53
CA ALA A 79 3.86 0.59 -4.71
C ALA A 79 4.26 -0.13 -6.01
N GLN A 80 5.56 -0.44 -6.14
CA GLN A 80 6.11 -1.11 -7.30
C GLN A 80 5.56 -2.53 -7.49
N LEU A 81 5.36 -3.26 -6.38
CA LEU A 81 4.76 -4.58 -6.39
C LEU A 81 3.30 -4.53 -6.86
N THR A 82 2.52 -3.61 -6.30
CA THR A 82 1.11 -3.38 -6.68
C THR A 82 1.01 -3.03 -8.17
N ARG A 83 1.81 -2.05 -8.62
CA ARG A 83 1.88 -1.63 -10.03
C ARG A 83 2.11 -2.81 -10.97
N ARG A 84 3.10 -3.66 -10.64
CA ARG A 84 3.41 -4.85 -11.44
C ARG A 84 2.22 -5.82 -11.48
N LEU A 85 1.57 -6.06 -10.36
CA LEU A 85 0.43 -6.98 -10.28
C LEU A 85 -0.80 -6.46 -11.01
N CYS A 86 -1.06 -5.16 -10.99
CA CYS A 86 -2.12 -4.54 -11.80
C CYS A 86 -1.88 -4.76 -13.29
N LEU A 87 -0.65 -4.53 -13.78
CA LEU A 87 -0.28 -4.77 -15.17
C LEU A 87 -0.42 -6.26 -15.55
N ASP A 88 0.00 -7.17 -14.67
CA ASP A 88 -0.15 -8.62 -14.88
C ASP A 88 -1.64 -9.05 -14.93
N SER A 89 -2.50 -8.43 -14.11
CA SER A 89 -3.96 -8.66 -14.12
C SER A 89 -4.59 -8.16 -15.42
N ILE A 90 -4.32 -6.92 -15.84
CA ILE A 90 -4.82 -6.34 -17.10
C ILE A 90 -4.41 -7.23 -18.28
N ALA A 91 -3.14 -7.64 -18.34
CA ALA A 91 -2.64 -8.51 -19.40
C ALA A 91 -3.32 -9.89 -19.44
N ARG A 92 -3.79 -10.39 -18.29
CA ARG A 92 -4.56 -11.65 -18.21
C ARG A 92 -5.99 -11.44 -18.72
N SER A 93 -6.66 -10.38 -18.26
CA SER A 93 -8.05 -10.07 -18.65
C SER A 93 -8.18 -9.84 -20.16
N CYS A 94 -7.21 -9.16 -20.80
CA CYS A 94 -7.19 -8.99 -22.26
C CYS A 94 -7.05 -10.31 -23.04
N ARG A 95 -6.43 -11.35 -22.47
CA ARG A 95 -6.29 -12.66 -23.13
C ARG A 95 -7.55 -13.51 -23.00
N GLU A 96 -8.25 -13.38 -21.88
CA GLU A 96 -9.43 -14.20 -21.55
C GLU A 96 -10.71 -13.65 -22.18
N GLN A 97 -10.80 -12.33 -22.39
CA GLN A 97 -11.94 -11.67 -23.03
C GLN A 97 -11.45 -10.68 -24.10
N PRO A 98 -11.67 -10.94 -25.41
CA PRO A 98 -11.47 -9.92 -26.45
C PRO A 98 -12.62 -8.90 -26.37
N ALA A 99 -12.62 -8.11 -25.29
CA ALA A 99 -13.44 -6.91 -25.13
C ALA A 99 -12.74 -5.74 -25.85
N PRO A 100 -13.47 -4.64 -26.18
CA PRO A 100 -12.84 -3.47 -26.77
C PRO A 100 -11.68 -3.00 -25.89
N GLU A 101 -10.58 -2.69 -26.56
CA GLU A 101 -9.33 -2.20 -25.98
C GLU A 101 -9.65 -1.01 -25.07
N GLN A 102 -9.64 -1.23 -23.75
CA GLN A 102 -9.56 -0.12 -22.81
C GLN A 102 -8.09 0.29 -22.80
N ASP A 103 -7.80 1.48 -23.35
CA ASP A 103 -6.48 2.07 -23.22
C ASP A 103 -6.24 2.37 -21.73
N PHE A 104 -5.51 1.47 -21.08
CA PHE A 104 -5.01 1.67 -19.73
C PHE A 104 -3.82 2.63 -19.79
N GLU A 105 -4.11 3.93 -19.66
CA GLU A 105 -3.06 4.93 -19.46
C GLU A 105 -2.79 5.09 -17.96
N GLU A 106 -1.57 4.73 -17.54
CA GLU A 106 -1.07 5.08 -16.21
C GLU A 106 -1.00 6.61 -16.10
N SER A 107 -1.91 7.17 -15.31
CA SER A 107 -1.96 8.61 -15.04
C SER A 107 -0.96 8.96 -13.94
N SER A 108 0.16 9.57 -14.33
CA SER A 108 1.19 10.02 -13.38
C SER A 108 0.64 10.95 -12.31
N ASP A 109 -0.37 11.76 -12.66
CA ASP A 109 -1.02 12.68 -11.73
C ASP A 109 -1.84 11.92 -10.68
N ASP A 110 -2.58 10.87 -11.07
CA ASP A 110 -3.30 10.02 -10.10
C ASP A 110 -2.31 9.36 -9.12
N PHE A 111 -1.14 8.90 -9.60
CA PHE A 111 -0.11 8.33 -8.72
C PHE A 111 0.46 9.36 -7.75
N ALA A 112 0.75 10.57 -8.21
CA ALA A 112 1.23 11.65 -7.34
C ALA A 112 0.21 11.99 -6.25
N GLU A 113 -1.08 12.09 -6.61
CA GLU A 113 -2.15 12.33 -5.63
C GLU A 113 -2.27 11.21 -4.59
N ILE A 114 -2.09 9.96 -4.99
CA ILE A 114 -2.13 8.80 -4.09
C ILE A 114 -0.94 8.84 -3.11
N GLU A 115 0.26 9.16 -3.59
CA GLU A 115 1.45 9.35 -2.74
C GLU A 115 1.25 10.46 -1.73
N ASP A 116 0.78 11.62 -2.18
CA ASP A 116 0.52 12.78 -1.32
C ASP A 116 -0.53 12.44 -0.26
N ALA A 117 -1.63 11.78 -0.64
CA ALA A 117 -2.67 11.36 0.29
C ALA A 117 -2.14 10.39 1.35
N PHE A 118 -1.22 9.50 0.99
CA PHE A 118 -0.57 8.61 1.95
C PHE A 118 0.34 9.39 2.91
N ALA A 119 1.19 10.25 2.38
CA ALA A 119 2.14 11.07 3.14
C ALA A 119 1.42 12.00 4.13
N VAL A 120 0.28 12.59 3.74
CA VAL A 120 -0.55 13.40 4.64
C VAL A 120 -1.06 12.56 5.80
N ARG A 121 -1.55 11.35 5.54
CA ARG A 121 -2.07 10.48 6.61
C ARG A 121 -0.97 10.08 7.58
N GLU A 122 0.21 9.74 7.07
CA GLU A 122 1.41 9.49 7.88
C GLU A 122 1.77 10.71 8.74
N ALA A 123 1.85 11.90 8.13
CA ALA A 123 2.15 13.13 8.86
C ALA A 123 1.11 13.43 9.95
N VAL A 124 -0.19 13.20 9.69
CA VAL A 124 -1.24 13.35 10.70
C VAL A 124 -1.07 12.37 11.87
N THR A 125 -0.66 11.13 11.60
CA THR A 125 -0.38 10.16 12.67
C THR A 125 0.83 10.57 13.52
N THR A 126 1.87 11.16 12.92
CA THR A 126 3.05 11.66 13.64
C THR A 126 2.79 12.99 14.37
N LEU A 127 1.98 13.89 13.80
CA LEU A 127 1.65 15.19 14.38
C LEU A 127 0.65 15.11 15.55
N GLY A 128 -0.11 14.01 15.66
CA GLY A 128 -0.98 13.76 16.82
C GLY A 128 -0.24 13.90 18.14
N ASP A 129 1.02 13.49 18.20
CA ASP A 129 1.87 13.59 19.39
C ASP A 129 2.24 15.04 19.73
N ALA A 130 2.60 15.85 18.74
CA ALA A 130 2.97 17.25 18.92
C ALA A 130 1.78 18.15 19.32
N CYS A 131 0.58 17.82 18.83
CA CYS A 131 -0.65 18.51 19.21
C CYS A 131 -1.15 18.10 20.61
N GLN A 132 -0.91 16.87 21.07
CA GLN A 132 -1.21 16.47 22.45
C GLN A 132 -0.35 17.23 23.47
N GLU A 133 0.94 17.45 23.18
CA GLU A 133 1.84 18.18 24.08
C GLU A 133 1.47 19.67 24.25
N ILE A 134 0.83 20.28 23.26
CA ILE A 134 0.39 21.68 23.30
C ILE A 134 -0.99 21.84 23.97
N LEU A 135 -1.85 20.81 23.92
CA LEU A 135 -3.17 20.81 24.57
C LEU A 135 -3.13 20.44 26.06
N ASP A 136 -2.05 19.82 26.55
CA ASP A 136 -1.84 19.48 27.97
C ASP A 136 -1.10 20.59 28.77
N ARG A 137 -1.00 21.82 28.24
CA ARG A 137 -0.51 23.03 28.95
C ARG A 137 -1.59 24.09 29.10
#